data_AF-A0A9P8I567-F1
#
_entry.id   AF-A0A9P8I567-F1
#
_cell.length_a   1.000
_cell.length_b   1.000
_cell.length_c   1.000
_cell.angle_alpha   90.00
_cell.angle_beta   90.00
_cell.angle_gamma   90.00
#
_symmetry.space_group_name_H-M   'P 1'
#
loop_
_entity.id
_entity.type
_entity.pdbx_description
1 polymer ?
#
loop_
_entity_poly.entity_id
_entity_poly.type
_entity_poly.pdbx_seq_one_letter_code
_entity_poly.pdbx_strand_id
1 'polypeptide(L)'
;MAMSSAMEPEGKRANRDTQLEVDVMILDYLLYMAAKQVIAGRRAERSSVGNSGGDATGDDSSADMSLIMVDSFLPLFKANHPSYTVPESAQSRLRLLKFSTLIVQRLQRSSSTPPISSLQQLRARNRARAAAWLSHHHSSEEGPSCSIFNNKNGSSGLPVPPQSLRQNRRHVLAHHFPAQTVIGAEEFYGTPASMSLRDTLPAFIELSAYVTSTYRDGRVNETWEKMAAEYMLQAALEAYLVCGEEGEEALRECFAWGFDAQDEENVLVNAMFWDKDAAIMQRWAKIREEHLKALIPPPKTPIREHLESVASCFPLFRFEGRLLDFLWALTRHEAVPVLAQLETGQLDGFSREETESLVNRCGIQIN
;
A
#
# COMPACT_ATOMS: atom_id res chain seq x y z
N MET A 1 27.58 -45.90 -50.37
CA MET A 1 26.22 -45.40 -50.10
C MET A 1 26.22 -44.82 -48.71
N ALA A 2 26.39 -43.50 -48.63
CA ALA A 2 26.27 -42.75 -47.40
C ALA A 2 24.79 -42.36 -47.23
N MET A 3 24.20 -42.64 -46.07
CA MET A 3 22.98 -41.94 -45.64
C MET A 3 23.21 -41.38 -44.24
N SER A 4 23.59 -40.11 -44.29
CA SER A 4 23.45 -39.04 -43.31
C SER A 4 22.36 -39.30 -42.25
N SER A 5 22.79 -39.58 -41.02
CA SER A 5 21.97 -39.39 -39.83
C SER A 5 21.97 -37.89 -39.52
N ALA A 6 20.85 -37.23 -39.76
CA ALA A 6 20.65 -35.84 -39.35
C ALA A 6 20.54 -35.80 -37.82
N MET A 7 21.61 -35.35 -37.15
CA MET A 7 21.51 -34.82 -35.79
C MET A 7 20.62 -33.59 -35.85
N GLU A 8 19.37 -33.73 -35.42
CA GLU A 8 18.59 -32.58 -34.99
C GLU A 8 19.36 -31.88 -33.86
N PRO A 9 19.54 -30.55 -33.90
CA PRO A 9 20.10 -29.84 -32.76
C PRO A 9 19.09 -29.98 -31.63
N GLU A 10 19.45 -30.74 -30.59
CA GLU A 10 18.80 -30.63 -29.28
C GLU A 10 18.89 -29.15 -28.88
N GLY A 11 17.82 -28.42 -29.15
CA GLY A 11 17.69 -27.03 -28.74
C GLY A 11 17.97 -27.01 -27.25
N LYS A 12 18.97 -26.22 -26.83
CA LYS A 12 19.35 -25.99 -25.44
C LYS A 12 18.11 -25.55 -24.66
N ARG A 13 17.31 -26.50 -24.21
CA ARG A 13 16.18 -26.26 -23.32
C ARG A 13 16.77 -26.12 -21.93
N ALA A 14 16.29 -25.13 -21.19
CA ALA A 14 16.63 -24.98 -19.78
C ALA A 14 16.41 -26.32 -19.07
N ASN A 15 17.36 -26.71 -18.21
CA ASN A 15 17.24 -27.95 -17.45
C ASN A 15 15.96 -27.87 -16.60
N ARG A 16 15.07 -28.83 -16.80
CA ARG A 16 13.77 -28.88 -16.09
C ARG A 16 13.95 -28.95 -14.58
N ASP A 17 15.04 -29.56 -14.13
CA ASP A 17 15.33 -29.75 -12.70
C ASP A 17 15.65 -28.43 -12.00
N THR A 18 16.15 -27.42 -12.74
CA THR A 18 16.51 -26.09 -12.20
C THR A 18 15.49 -25.00 -12.52
N GLN A 19 14.47 -25.31 -13.33
CA GLN A 19 13.52 -24.31 -13.84
C GLN A 19 12.77 -23.58 -12.72
N LEU A 20 12.35 -24.31 -11.67
CA LEU A 20 11.65 -23.73 -10.54
C LEU A 20 12.52 -22.71 -9.78
N GLU A 21 13.78 -23.06 -9.50
CA GLU A 21 14.70 -22.18 -8.77
C GLU A 21 14.95 -20.89 -9.55
N VAL A 22 15.18 -21.01 -10.86
CA VAL A 22 15.34 -19.87 -11.77
C VAL A 22 14.08 -19.00 -11.78
N ASP A 23 12.90 -19.61 -11.90
CA ASP A 23 11.64 -18.87 -11.95
C ASP A 23 11.35 -18.15 -10.62
N VAL A 24 11.71 -18.75 -9.48
CA VAL A 24 11.61 -18.12 -8.16
C VAL A 24 12.57 -16.93 -8.07
N MET A 25 13.83 -17.08 -8.52
CA MET A 25 14.80 -15.99 -8.53
C MET A 25 14.35 -14.81 -9.41
N ILE A 26 13.80 -15.10 -10.60
CA ILE A 26 13.25 -14.08 -11.51
C ILE A 26 12.08 -13.37 -10.86
N LEU A 27 11.11 -14.12 -10.31
CA LEU A 27 9.96 -13.53 -9.64
C LEU A 27 10.41 -12.61 -8.51
N ASP A 28 11.35 -13.07 -7.69
CA ASP A 28 11.82 -12.32 -6.52
C ASP A 28 12.50 -10.99 -6.90
N TYR A 29 13.33 -11.05 -7.94
CA TYR A 29 13.98 -9.88 -8.53
C TYR A 29 12.98 -8.88 -9.09
N LEU A 30 12.01 -9.34 -9.89
CA LEU A 30 11.02 -8.47 -10.50
C LEU A 30 10.16 -7.76 -9.44
N LEU A 31 9.75 -8.47 -8.39
CA LEU A 31 8.98 -7.87 -7.29
C LEU A 31 9.79 -6.83 -6.52
N TYR A 32 11.07 -7.13 -6.25
CA TYR A 32 11.99 -6.21 -5.59
C TYR A 32 12.19 -4.92 -6.38
N MET A 33 12.49 -5.04 -7.68
CA MET A 33 12.76 -3.89 -8.55
C MET A 33 11.52 -3.04 -8.75
N ALA A 34 10.37 -3.66 -9.03
CA ALA A 34 9.11 -2.96 -9.20
C ALA A 34 8.72 -2.19 -7.92
N ALA A 35 8.85 -2.79 -6.74
CA ALA A 35 8.50 -2.12 -5.48
C ALA A 35 9.39 -0.89 -5.25
N LYS A 36 10.71 -1.03 -5.46
CA LYS A 36 11.65 0.08 -5.32
C LYS A 36 11.37 1.20 -6.31
N GLN A 37 11.13 0.90 -7.57
CA GLN A 37 10.90 1.91 -8.60
C GLN A 37 9.57 2.65 -8.39
N VAL A 38 8.48 1.95 -8.05
CA VAL A 38 7.19 2.57 -7.73
C VAL A 38 7.32 3.56 -6.56
N ILE A 39 8.00 3.16 -5.47
CA ILE A 39 8.18 4.01 -4.29
C ILE A 39 9.14 5.18 -4.62
N ALA A 40 10.25 4.91 -5.30
CA ALA A 40 11.26 5.92 -5.63
C ALA A 40 10.72 6.97 -6.61
N GLY A 41 10.01 6.54 -7.66
CA GLY A 41 9.36 7.43 -8.63
C GLY A 41 8.40 8.39 -7.93
N ARG A 42 7.55 7.89 -7.04
CA ARG A 42 6.64 8.76 -6.28
C ARG A 42 7.35 9.73 -5.35
N ARG A 43 8.45 9.31 -4.72
CA ARG A 43 9.27 10.21 -3.89
C ARG A 43 9.91 11.33 -4.73
N ALA A 44 10.37 11.00 -5.93
CA ALA A 44 10.96 11.95 -6.87
C ALA A 44 9.91 12.96 -7.35
N GLU A 45 8.73 12.51 -7.77
CA GLU A 45 7.60 13.37 -8.13
C GLU A 45 7.25 14.35 -7.02
N ARG A 46 7.10 13.88 -5.79
CA ARG A 46 6.77 14.73 -4.65
C ARG A 46 7.84 15.79 -4.38
N SER A 47 9.09 15.50 -4.71
CA SER A 47 10.21 16.44 -4.57
C SER A 47 10.24 17.47 -5.69
N SER A 48 9.68 17.16 -6.86
CA SER A 48 9.67 18.05 -8.04
C SER A 48 8.52 19.06 -8.06
N VAL A 49 7.45 18.84 -7.28
CA VAL A 49 6.29 19.76 -7.17
C VAL A 49 6.70 21.20 -6.76
N GLY A 50 7.89 21.39 -6.16
CA GLY A 50 8.46 22.71 -5.81
C GLY A 50 9.54 23.28 -6.74
N ASN A 51 10.08 22.50 -7.69
CA ASN A 51 11.17 22.91 -8.58
C ASN A 51 10.68 22.97 -10.02
N SER A 52 10.13 24.12 -10.43
CA SER A 52 9.55 24.37 -11.75
C SER A 52 10.56 24.49 -12.90
N GLY A 53 11.63 23.67 -12.94
CA GLY A 53 12.72 23.84 -13.91
C GLY A 53 13.54 22.62 -14.32
N GLY A 54 13.13 21.39 -13.97
CA GLY A 54 13.84 20.17 -14.39
C GLY A 54 12.95 19.24 -15.21
N ASP A 55 13.44 18.82 -16.38
CA ASP A 55 12.83 17.79 -17.24
C ASP A 55 12.55 16.50 -16.45
N ALA A 56 11.30 16.31 -16.04
CA ALA A 56 10.81 15.12 -15.35
C ALA A 56 10.43 14.01 -16.34
N THR A 57 11.28 13.75 -17.34
CA THR A 57 10.93 12.86 -18.48
C THR A 57 11.65 11.51 -18.47
N GLY A 58 12.43 11.19 -17.41
CA GLY A 58 13.27 9.99 -17.40
C GLY A 58 12.77 8.77 -16.62
N ASP A 59 12.02 8.95 -15.53
CA ASP A 59 11.90 7.89 -14.49
C ASP A 59 10.50 7.23 -14.41
N ASP A 60 9.45 7.90 -14.88
CA ASP A 60 8.06 7.39 -14.83
C ASP A 60 7.88 6.13 -15.71
N SER A 61 8.60 6.08 -16.84
CA SER A 61 8.66 4.90 -17.71
C SER A 61 9.31 3.68 -17.03
N SER A 62 10.12 3.85 -16.00
CA SER A 62 10.84 2.75 -15.35
C SER A 62 9.89 1.90 -14.49
N ALA A 63 9.09 2.58 -13.65
CA ALA A 63 8.14 1.92 -12.75
C ALA A 63 7.04 1.17 -13.54
N ASP A 64 6.49 1.79 -14.59
CA ASP A 64 5.47 1.17 -15.44
C ASP A 64 6.00 -0.10 -16.14
N MET A 65 7.22 -0.05 -16.68
CA MET A 65 7.83 -1.22 -17.31
C MET A 65 8.05 -2.36 -16.31
N SER A 66 8.48 -2.06 -15.09
CA SER A 66 8.63 -3.10 -14.05
C SER A 66 7.32 -3.70 -13.60
N LEU A 67 6.23 -2.91 -13.52
CA LEU A 67 4.90 -3.44 -13.27
C LEU A 67 4.43 -4.37 -14.40
N ILE A 68 4.63 -3.97 -15.65
CA ILE A 68 4.31 -4.80 -16.83
C ILE A 68 5.09 -6.13 -16.79
N MET A 69 6.36 -6.11 -16.40
CA MET A 69 7.16 -7.34 -16.27
C MET A 69 6.60 -8.26 -15.19
N VAL A 70 6.24 -7.73 -14.03
CA VAL A 70 5.61 -8.52 -12.95
C VAL A 70 4.26 -9.08 -13.40
N ASP A 71 3.40 -8.26 -14.00
CA ASP A 71 2.07 -8.66 -14.45
C ASP A 71 2.12 -9.71 -15.58
N SER A 72 3.17 -9.69 -16.40
CA SER A 72 3.40 -10.69 -17.44
C SER A 72 3.98 -12.00 -16.87
N PHE A 73 4.90 -11.90 -15.91
CA PHE A 73 5.62 -13.06 -15.38
C PHE A 73 4.82 -13.83 -14.32
N LEU A 74 4.07 -13.15 -13.46
CA LEU A 74 3.35 -13.79 -12.35
C LEU A 74 2.31 -14.84 -12.81
N PRO A 75 1.51 -14.62 -13.87
CA PRO A 75 0.62 -15.64 -14.41
C PRO A 75 1.38 -16.85 -14.98
N LEU A 76 2.51 -16.61 -15.67
CA LEU A 76 3.35 -17.67 -16.22
C LEU A 76 3.96 -18.53 -15.10
N PHE A 77 4.47 -17.90 -14.05
CA PHE A 77 4.98 -18.58 -12.86
C PHE A 77 3.91 -19.50 -12.26
N LYS A 78 2.69 -19.00 -12.07
CA LYS A 78 1.57 -19.79 -11.51
C LYS A 78 1.11 -20.92 -12.42
N ALA A 79 1.14 -20.72 -13.74
CA ALA A 79 0.80 -21.74 -14.71
C ALA A 79 1.84 -22.87 -14.74
N ASN A 80 3.13 -22.52 -14.63
CA ASN A 80 4.23 -23.48 -14.62
C ASN A 80 4.36 -24.21 -13.28
N HIS A 81 4.04 -23.55 -12.16
CA HIS A 81 4.23 -24.05 -10.79
C HIS A 81 2.97 -23.93 -9.93
N PRO A 82 1.84 -24.57 -10.31
CA PRO A 82 0.53 -24.33 -9.69
C PRO A 82 0.42 -24.75 -8.23
N SER A 83 1.20 -25.74 -7.79
CA SER A 83 1.23 -26.24 -6.41
C SER A 83 2.36 -25.63 -5.57
N TYR A 84 3.20 -24.77 -6.16
CA TYR A 84 4.34 -24.22 -5.45
C TYR A 84 3.96 -22.98 -4.65
N THR A 85 4.27 -23.01 -3.36
CA THR A 85 4.13 -21.85 -2.48
C THR A 85 5.41 -21.02 -2.55
N VAL A 86 5.27 -19.78 -3.01
CA VAL A 86 6.36 -18.80 -3.13
C VAL A 86 7.03 -18.56 -1.77
N PRO A 87 8.37 -18.41 -1.69
CA PRO A 87 9.08 -18.13 -0.42
C PRO A 87 8.55 -16.88 0.29
N GLU A 88 8.67 -16.84 1.62
CA GLU A 88 8.18 -15.72 2.44
C GLU A 88 8.70 -14.36 1.96
N SER A 89 9.98 -14.27 1.60
CA SER A 89 10.58 -13.03 1.09
C SER A 89 9.89 -12.49 -0.16
N ALA A 90 9.61 -13.35 -1.14
CA ALA A 90 8.90 -12.97 -2.36
C ALA A 90 7.42 -12.65 -2.06
N GLN A 91 6.80 -13.31 -1.08
CA GLN A 91 5.46 -12.94 -0.64
C GLN A 91 5.44 -11.56 0.05
N SER A 92 6.45 -11.22 0.86
CA SER A 92 6.62 -9.88 1.45
C SER A 92 6.65 -8.83 0.35
N ARG A 93 7.51 -9.03 -0.65
CA ARG A 93 7.68 -8.11 -1.78
C ARG A 93 6.42 -7.97 -2.60
N LEU A 94 5.70 -9.06 -2.84
CA LEU A 94 4.42 -8.99 -3.54
C LEU A 94 3.38 -8.16 -2.78
N ARG A 95 3.30 -8.30 -1.46
CA ARG A 95 2.40 -7.47 -0.62
C ARG A 95 2.82 -6.01 -0.63
N LEU A 96 4.11 -5.74 -0.48
CA LEU A 96 4.68 -4.40 -0.51
C LEU A 96 4.44 -3.73 -1.86
N LEU A 97 4.71 -4.42 -2.98
CA LEU A 97 4.47 -3.94 -4.33
C LEU A 97 2.99 -3.61 -4.53
N LYS A 98 2.08 -4.55 -4.21
CA LYS A 98 0.65 -4.32 -4.34
C LYS A 98 0.21 -3.08 -3.59
N PHE A 99 0.55 -2.97 -2.31
CA PHE A 99 0.16 -1.82 -1.51
C PHE A 99 0.77 -0.50 -2.03
N SER A 100 2.05 -0.54 -2.42
CA SER A 100 2.75 0.63 -2.97
C SER A 100 2.14 1.11 -4.28
N THR A 101 1.83 0.20 -5.20
CA THR A 101 1.16 0.55 -6.47
C THR A 101 -0.20 1.18 -6.21
N LEU A 102 -1.01 0.58 -5.32
CA LEU A 102 -2.34 1.10 -4.99
C LEU A 102 -2.26 2.51 -4.38
N ILE A 103 -1.36 2.76 -3.43
CA ILE A 103 -1.28 4.06 -2.77
C ILE A 103 -0.72 5.15 -3.68
N VAL A 104 0.29 4.83 -4.49
CA VAL A 104 0.98 5.77 -5.39
C VAL A 104 0.06 6.19 -6.53
N GLN A 105 -0.67 5.24 -7.12
CA GLN A 105 -1.46 5.51 -8.33
C GLN A 105 -2.88 5.99 -8.05
N ARG A 106 -3.39 5.94 -6.81
CA ARG A 106 -4.82 6.21 -6.51
C ARG A 106 -5.36 7.57 -6.98
N LEU A 107 -4.50 8.58 -7.10
CA LEU A 107 -4.90 9.95 -7.39
C LEU A 107 -5.11 10.22 -8.89
N GLN A 108 -4.61 9.35 -9.76
CA GLN A 108 -4.70 9.48 -11.21
C GLN A 108 -5.11 8.15 -11.83
N ARG A 109 -5.67 8.20 -13.03
CA ARG A 109 -6.02 6.98 -13.75
C ARG A 109 -4.79 6.40 -14.41
N SER A 110 -4.52 5.12 -14.17
CA SER A 110 -3.36 4.37 -14.65
C SER A 110 -3.77 3.00 -15.19
N SER A 111 -2.81 2.28 -15.77
CA SER A 111 -2.97 0.88 -16.19
C SER A 111 -3.30 -0.06 -15.02
N SER A 112 -2.81 0.23 -13.80
CA SER A 112 -3.10 -0.57 -12.60
C SER A 112 -4.32 -0.09 -11.82
N THR A 113 -5.10 0.88 -12.35
CA THR A 113 -6.36 1.30 -11.74
C THR A 113 -7.38 0.15 -11.79
N PRO A 114 -7.89 -0.34 -10.64
CA PRO A 114 -8.82 -1.46 -10.65
C PRO A 114 -10.16 -1.13 -11.33
N PRO A 115 -10.82 -2.12 -11.96
CA PRO A 115 -12.17 -1.95 -12.47
C PRO A 115 -13.16 -1.55 -11.37
N ILE A 116 -14.19 -0.78 -11.72
CA ILE A 116 -15.23 -0.31 -10.79
C ILE A 116 -15.89 -1.49 -10.05
N SER A 117 -16.17 -2.60 -10.75
CA SER A 117 -16.75 -3.81 -10.17
C SER A 117 -15.87 -4.42 -9.08
N SER A 118 -14.55 -4.47 -9.32
CA SER A 118 -13.57 -4.94 -8.33
C SER A 118 -13.50 -4.01 -7.12
N LEU A 119 -13.55 -2.68 -7.32
CA LEU A 119 -13.62 -1.71 -6.22
C LEU A 119 -14.91 -1.84 -5.40
N GLN A 120 -16.05 -2.08 -6.05
CA GLN A 120 -17.32 -2.30 -5.37
C GLN A 120 -17.29 -3.57 -4.50
N GLN A 121 -16.72 -4.66 -5.02
CA GLN A 121 -16.52 -5.90 -4.26
C GLN A 121 -15.57 -5.68 -3.07
N LEU A 122 -14.45 -4.96 -3.28
CA LEU A 122 -13.51 -4.59 -2.23
C LEU A 122 -14.21 -3.80 -1.10
N ARG A 123 -14.97 -2.77 -1.46
CA ARG A 123 -15.74 -1.95 -0.50
C ARG A 123 -16.78 -2.76 0.26
N ALA A 124 -17.48 -3.67 -0.42
CA ALA A 124 -18.43 -4.57 0.24
C ALA A 124 -17.74 -5.45 1.28
N ARG A 125 -16.57 -6.02 0.95
CA ARG A 125 -15.76 -6.81 1.87
C ARG A 125 -15.26 -5.99 3.06
N ASN A 126 -14.77 -4.77 2.81
CA ASN A 126 -14.25 -3.90 3.87
C ASN A 126 -15.35 -3.49 4.87
N ARG A 127 -16.56 -3.18 4.36
CA ARG A 127 -17.74 -2.92 5.21
C ARG A 127 -18.17 -4.14 6.01
N ALA A 128 -18.21 -5.32 5.40
CA ALA A 128 -18.57 -6.56 6.10
C ALA A 128 -17.60 -6.86 7.25
N ARG A 129 -16.28 -6.74 6.99
CA ARG A 129 -15.23 -6.85 8.02
C ARG A 129 -15.44 -5.85 9.16
N ALA A 130 -15.64 -4.57 8.83
CA ALA A 130 -15.88 -3.55 9.86
C ALA A 130 -17.12 -3.85 10.70
N ALA A 131 -18.22 -4.27 10.06
CA ALA A 131 -19.46 -4.62 10.75
C ALA A 131 -19.27 -5.84 11.68
N ALA A 132 -18.53 -6.86 11.26
CA ALA A 132 -18.19 -8.01 12.11
C ALA A 132 -17.43 -7.55 13.36
N TRP A 133 -16.35 -6.80 13.16
CA TRP A 133 -15.52 -6.26 14.26
C TRP A 133 -16.35 -5.39 15.21
N LEU A 134 -17.18 -4.47 14.70
CA LEU A 134 -18.04 -3.63 15.55
C LEU A 134 -19.05 -4.47 16.35
N SER A 135 -19.58 -5.55 15.77
CA SER A 135 -20.55 -6.42 16.44
C SER A 135 -19.96 -7.13 17.67
N HIS A 136 -18.68 -7.50 17.60
CA HIS A 136 -17.95 -8.11 18.71
C HIS A 136 -17.60 -7.09 19.82
N HIS A 137 -17.41 -5.82 19.45
CA HIS A 137 -16.96 -4.76 20.36
C HIS A 137 -18.08 -3.81 20.84
N HIS A 138 -19.34 -3.99 20.43
CA HIS A 138 -20.47 -3.12 20.81
C HIS A 138 -20.77 -3.06 22.32
N SER A 139 -20.33 -4.05 23.11
CA SER A 139 -20.56 -4.13 24.56
C SER A 139 -19.34 -3.75 25.40
N SER A 140 -18.19 -3.48 24.77
CA SER A 140 -16.92 -3.19 25.45
C SER A 140 -16.61 -1.69 25.41
N GLU A 141 -15.95 -1.16 26.45
CA GLU A 141 -15.39 0.21 26.44
C GLU A 141 -14.36 0.43 25.31
N GLU A 142 -13.97 -0.64 24.61
CA GLU A 142 -13.01 -0.65 23.50
C GLU A 142 -13.62 -0.39 22.12
N GLY A 143 -14.95 -0.33 21.99
CA GLY A 143 -15.60 0.03 20.72
C GLY A 143 -15.50 1.54 20.43
N PRO A 144 -15.38 1.99 19.17
CA PRO A 144 -15.40 3.41 18.82
C PRO A 144 -16.78 3.99 19.13
N SER A 145 -16.90 4.68 20.25
CA SER A 145 -18.11 5.43 20.61
C SER A 145 -18.10 6.77 19.88
N CYS A 146 -18.65 6.78 18.68
CA CYS A 146 -18.78 8.00 17.89
C CYS A 146 -20.24 8.37 17.72
N SER A 147 -20.56 9.58 18.17
CA SER A 147 -21.83 10.25 17.93
C SER A 147 -21.55 11.60 17.28
N ILE A 148 -20.79 11.56 16.18
CA ILE A 148 -20.37 12.76 15.42
C ILE A 148 -21.60 13.52 14.90
N PHE A 149 -22.69 12.80 14.62
CA PHE A 149 -23.89 13.34 14.00
C PHE A 149 -25.06 13.55 14.98
N ASN A 150 -24.87 13.30 16.28
CA ASN A 150 -25.94 13.38 17.29
C ASN A 150 -26.21 14.79 17.80
N ASN A 151 -25.66 15.83 17.15
CA ASN A 151 -25.83 17.21 17.59
C ASN A 151 -27.21 17.73 17.19
N LYS A 152 -28.14 17.77 18.16
CA LYS A 152 -29.50 18.33 18.06
C LYS A 152 -29.56 19.85 17.71
N ASN A 153 -28.43 20.46 17.35
CA ASN A 153 -28.34 21.87 16.99
C ASN A 153 -27.53 22.03 15.69
N GLY A 154 -28.20 21.94 14.53
CA GLY A 154 -27.68 22.42 13.26
C GLY A 154 -26.88 21.41 12.44
N SER A 155 -27.55 20.37 11.94
CA SER A 155 -27.08 19.59 10.79
C SER A 155 -26.98 20.52 9.57
N SER A 156 -25.79 21.05 9.26
CA SER A 156 -25.61 21.79 8.02
C SER A 156 -24.12 21.77 7.63
N GLY A 157 -23.75 20.87 6.73
CA GLY A 157 -22.41 20.86 6.17
C GLY A 157 -22.02 19.57 5.45
N LEU A 158 -22.62 18.43 5.84
CA LEU A 158 -22.49 17.15 5.15
C LEU A 158 -23.84 16.70 4.56
N PRO A 159 -23.86 16.10 3.35
CA PRO A 159 -22.71 15.90 2.47
C PRO A 159 -22.13 17.24 1.97
N VAL A 160 -20.84 17.24 1.66
CA VAL A 160 -20.17 18.41 1.07
C VAL A 160 -20.77 18.68 -0.32
N PRO A 161 -21.15 19.93 -0.65
CA PRO A 161 -21.71 20.26 -1.96
C PRO A 161 -20.74 19.88 -3.11
N PRO A 162 -21.23 19.45 -4.29
CA PRO A 162 -20.38 18.98 -5.39
C PRO A 162 -19.29 19.97 -5.84
N GLN A 163 -19.57 21.27 -5.81
CA GLN A 163 -18.58 22.30 -6.14
C GLN A 163 -17.45 22.36 -5.10
N SER A 164 -17.79 22.20 -3.81
CA SER A 164 -16.80 22.13 -2.74
C SER A 164 -16.00 20.83 -2.81
N LEU A 165 -16.60 19.69 -3.15
CA LEU A 165 -15.87 18.44 -3.39
C LEU A 165 -14.85 18.59 -4.53
N ARG A 166 -15.24 19.21 -5.65
CA ARG A 166 -14.31 19.50 -6.76
C ARG A 166 -13.15 20.40 -6.32
N GLN A 167 -13.44 21.43 -5.52
CA GLN A 167 -12.42 22.32 -4.98
C GLN A 167 -11.45 21.57 -4.05
N ASN A 168 -11.97 20.72 -3.17
CA ASN A 168 -11.18 19.92 -2.25
C ASN A 168 -10.28 18.93 -3.01
N ARG A 169 -10.81 18.24 -4.03
CA ARG A 169 -10.03 17.36 -4.92
C ARG A 169 -8.90 18.11 -5.60
N ARG A 170 -9.19 19.27 -6.19
CA ARG A 170 -8.18 20.12 -6.82
C ARG A 170 -7.12 20.58 -5.83
N HIS A 171 -7.52 20.94 -4.60
CA HIS A 171 -6.58 21.34 -3.56
C HIS A 171 -5.63 20.20 -3.20
N VAL A 172 -6.15 18.99 -2.99
CA VAL A 172 -5.32 17.80 -2.75
C VAL A 172 -4.36 17.58 -3.92
N LEU A 173 -4.88 17.48 -5.15
CA LEU A 173 -4.08 17.20 -6.34
C LEU A 173 -2.96 18.25 -6.56
N ALA A 174 -3.22 19.52 -6.29
CA ALA A 174 -2.24 20.60 -6.42
C ALA A 174 -1.03 20.47 -5.49
N HIS A 175 -1.16 19.78 -4.35
CA HIS A 175 -0.01 19.47 -3.48
C HIS A 175 0.76 18.22 -3.92
N HIS A 176 0.15 17.38 -4.75
CA HIS A 176 0.72 16.09 -5.16
C HIS A 176 1.29 16.09 -6.57
N PHE A 177 0.90 17.07 -7.40
CA PHE A 177 1.23 17.11 -8.81
C PHE A 177 1.43 18.54 -9.33
N PRO A 178 2.24 18.75 -10.37
CA PRO A 178 2.31 20.02 -11.10
C PRO A 178 0.95 20.45 -11.66
N ALA A 179 0.71 21.75 -11.80
CA ALA A 179 -0.60 22.29 -12.21
C ALA A 179 -1.15 21.72 -13.53
N GLN A 180 -0.28 21.32 -14.47
CA GLN A 180 -0.67 20.78 -15.78
C GLN A 180 -1.24 19.35 -15.68
N THR A 181 -0.76 18.54 -14.74
CA THR A 181 -1.22 17.16 -14.54
C THR A 181 -2.43 17.06 -13.61
N VAL A 182 -2.82 18.16 -12.97
CA VAL A 182 -4.05 18.26 -12.17
C VAL A 182 -5.29 18.31 -13.07
N ILE A 183 -5.19 18.89 -14.28
CA ILE A 183 -6.34 19.10 -15.17
C ILE A 183 -6.90 17.75 -15.64
N GLY A 184 -8.14 17.45 -15.28
CA GLY A 184 -8.85 16.20 -15.60
C GLY A 184 -8.69 15.13 -14.52
N ALA A 185 -7.66 15.20 -13.66
CA ALA A 185 -7.51 14.27 -12.55
C ALA A 185 -8.58 14.50 -11.46
N GLU A 186 -9.12 15.72 -11.32
CA GLU A 186 -10.19 16.03 -10.36
C GLU A 186 -11.55 15.42 -10.75
N GLU A 187 -11.70 15.01 -12.01
CA GLU A 187 -12.87 14.27 -12.50
C GLU A 187 -12.79 12.79 -12.17
N PHE A 188 -11.59 12.27 -11.91
CA PHE A 188 -11.34 10.89 -11.52
C PHE A 188 -11.24 10.73 -10.00
N TYR A 189 -10.33 11.46 -9.35
CA TYR A 189 -10.06 11.34 -7.92
C TYR A 189 -11.28 11.70 -7.06
N GLY A 190 -11.55 10.91 -6.03
CA GLY A 190 -12.71 11.07 -5.16
C GLY A 190 -14.04 10.60 -5.76
N THR A 191 -14.01 9.94 -6.93
CA THR A 191 -15.21 9.33 -7.53
C THR A 191 -15.28 7.84 -7.21
N PRO A 192 -16.45 7.19 -7.43
CA PRO A 192 -16.57 5.74 -7.25
C PRO A 192 -15.58 4.91 -8.08
N ALA A 193 -15.01 5.47 -9.15
CA ALA A 193 -14.02 4.82 -10.00
C ALA A 193 -12.57 4.95 -9.49
N SER A 194 -12.32 5.87 -8.55
CA SER A 194 -11.01 6.01 -7.91
C SER A 194 -10.92 5.18 -6.65
N MET A 195 -9.70 4.80 -6.29
CA MET A 195 -9.39 4.15 -5.02
C MET A 195 -9.21 5.20 -3.93
N SER A 196 -9.82 4.98 -2.77
CA SER A 196 -9.66 5.81 -1.58
C SER A 196 -8.69 5.20 -0.58
N LEU A 197 -8.18 6.00 0.35
CA LEU A 197 -7.44 5.56 1.53
C LEU A 197 -8.23 4.57 2.38
N ARG A 198 -9.56 4.72 2.44
CA ARG A 198 -10.44 3.74 3.10
C ARG A 198 -10.38 2.37 2.42
N ASP A 199 -10.27 2.35 1.08
CA ASP A 199 -10.15 1.10 0.31
C ASP A 199 -8.79 0.41 0.54
N THR A 200 -7.71 1.18 0.73
CA THR A 200 -6.34 0.68 0.92
C THR A 200 -5.95 0.40 2.37
N LEU A 201 -6.70 0.92 3.34
CA LEU A 201 -6.43 0.74 4.77
C LEU A 201 -6.28 -0.74 5.19
N PRO A 202 -7.15 -1.69 4.76
CA PRO A 202 -6.93 -3.10 5.05
C PRO A 202 -5.60 -3.63 4.55
N ALA A 203 -5.19 -3.27 3.33
CA ALA A 203 -3.91 -3.71 2.77
C ALA A 203 -2.71 -3.14 3.55
N PHE A 204 -2.83 -1.93 4.11
CA PHE A 204 -1.82 -1.37 5.02
C PHE A 204 -1.72 -2.17 6.32
N ILE A 205 -2.85 -2.51 6.95
CA ILE A 205 -2.89 -3.29 8.19
C ILE A 205 -2.36 -4.72 7.95
N GLU A 206 -2.77 -5.36 6.85
CA GLU A 206 -2.29 -6.69 6.45
C GLU A 206 -0.78 -6.71 6.17
N LEU A 207 -0.26 -5.71 5.44
CA LEU A 207 1.18 -5.57 5.20
C LEU A 207 1.94 -5.40 6.53
N SER A 208 1.41 -4.56 7.42
CA SER A 208 2.01 -4.30 8.74
C SER A 208 2.04 -5.56 9.61
N ALA A 209 0.94 -6.32 9.64
CA ALA A 209 0.85 -7.57 10.38
C ALA A 209 1.83 -8.61 9.84
N TYR A 210 1.96 -8.70 8.52
CA TYR A 210 2.90 -9.60 7.88
C TYR A 210 4.35 -9.25 8.22
N VAL A 211 4.75 -7.99 8.04
CA VAL A 211 6.08 -7.46 8.42
C VAL A 211 6.39 -7.75 9.89
N THR A 212 5.43 -7.48 10.78
CA THR A 212 5.54 -7.73 12.22
C THR A 212 5.78 -9.22 12.51
N SER A 213 5.12 -10.13 11.80
CA SER A 213 5.28 -11.57 11.98
C SER A 213 6.62 -12.13 11.46
N THR A 214 7.17 -11.53 10.40
CA THR A 214 8.37 -12.04 9.72
C THR A 214 9.67 -11.59 10.39
N TYR A 215 9.69 -10.42 11.03
CA TYR A 215 10.91 -9.85 11.62
C TYR A 215 11.00 -10.11 13.13
N ARG A 216 12.17 -10.58 13.61
CA ARG A 216 12.38 -11.03 15.01
C ARG A 216 12.10 -9.97 16.09
N ASP A 217 12.22 -8.69 15.76
CA ASP A 217 11.92 -7.56 16.64
C ASP A 217 10.52 -6.98 16.40
N GLY A 218 9.72 -7.63 15.55
CA GLY A 218 8.45 -7.18 15.01
C GLY A 218 7.35 -7.16 16.05
N ARG A 219 7.39 -6.16 16.92
CA ARG A 219 6.21 -5.66 17.61
C ARG A 219 5.89 -4.28 17.05
N VAL A 220 4.61 -3.97 16.97
CA VAL A 220 4.20 -2.61 16.68
C VAL A 220 4.73 -1.68 17.76
N ASN A 221 5.46 -0.65 17.32
CA ASN A 221 5.95 0.40 18.19
C ASN A 221 5.01 1.61 18.10
N GLU A 222 5.19 2.55 19.02
CA GLU A 222 4.35 3.76 19.08
C GLU A 222 4.41 4.60 17.80
N THR A 223 5.53 4.53 17.05
CA THR A 223 5.67 5.25 15.77
C THR A 223 4.74 4.67 14.71
N TRP A 224 4.68 3.33 14.61
CA TRP A 224 3.73 2.65 13.73
C TRP A 224 2.29 2.90 14.17
N GLU A 225 1.98 2.84 15.46
CA GLU A 225 0.61 3.04 15.96
C GLU A 225 0.09 4.43 15.63
N LYS A 226 0.92 5.46 15.81
CA LYS A 226 0.58 6.83 15.40
C LYS A 226 0.36 6.95 13.89
N MET A 227 1.20 6.29 13.08
CA MET A 227 1.02 6.28 11.62
C MET A 227 -0.28 5.57 11.21
N ALA A 228 -0.61 4.45 11.84
CA ALA A 228 -1.83 3.69 11.58
C ALA A 228 -3.09 4.50 11.97
N ALA A 229 -3.09 5.14 13.13
CA ALA A 229 -4.19 5.98 13.58
C ALA A 229 -4.34 7.24 12.70
N GLU A 230 -3.23 7.85 12.27
CA GLU A 230 -3.26 8.94 11.30
C GLU A 230 -3.79 8.47 9.94
N TYR A 231 -3.47 7.24 9.49
CA TYR A 231 -4.07 6.65 8.29
C TYR A 231 -5.60 6.62 8.41
N MET A 232 -6.13 6.12 9.53
CA MET A 232 -7.57 6.06 9.79
C MET A 232 -8.21 7.47 9.75
N LEU A 233 -7.54 8.44 10.35
CA LEU A 233 -7.95 9.85 10.32
C LEU A 233 -7.97 10.40 8.88
N GLN A 234 -6.92 10.17 8.09
CA GLN A 234 -6.84 10.62 6.69
C GLN A 234 -7.89 9.92 5.82
N ALA A 235 -8.13 8.62 6.03
CA ALA A 235 -9.17 7.87 5.33
C ALA A 235 -10.57 8.42 5.62
N ALA A 236 -10.85 8.79 6.88
CA ALA A 236 -12.10 9.42 7.26
C ALA A 236 -12.23 10.84 6.65
N LEU A 237 -11.19 11.66 6.72
CA LEU A 237 -11.19 13.00 6.10
C LEU A 237 -11.43 12.93 4.59
N GLU A 238 -10.76 12.02 3.89
CA GLU A 238 -10.95 11.81 2.46
C GLU A 238 -12.38 11.33 2.15
N ALA A 239 -12.92 10.39 2.94
CA ALA A 239 -14.29 9.91 2.79
C ALA A 239 -15.30 11.07 2.80
N TYR A 240 -15.22 11.99 3.76
CA TYR A 240 -16.18 13.09 3.88
C TYR A 240 -15.87 14.29 2.96
N LEU A 241 -14.61 14.74 2.91
CA LEU A 241 -14.24 15.99 2.23
C LEU A 241 -13.94 15.81 0.73
N VAL A 242 -13.65 14.59 0.28
CA VAL A 242 -13.24 14.31 -1.10
C VAL A 242 -14.24 13.39 -1.81
N CYS A 243 -14.67 12.32 -1.15
CA CYS A 243 -15.62 11.35 -1.69
C CYS A 243 -17.09 11.74 -1.46
N GLY A 244 -17.36 12.59 -0.46
CA GLY A 244 -18.70 13.08 -0.16
C GLY A 244 -19.59 12.08 0.57
N GLU A 245 -19.00 11.22 1.40
CA GLU A 245 -19.72 10.27 2.24
C GLU A 245 -20.63 10.96 3.27
N GLU A 246 -21.63 10.22 3.75
CA GLU A 246 -22.63 10.68 4.71
C GLU A 246 -22.73 9.72 5.91
N GLY A 247 -23.22 10.22 7.04
CA GLY A 247 -23.44 9.42 8.24
C GLY A 247 -22.15 8.89 8.88
N GLU A 248 -22.30 7.94 9.82
CA GLU A 248 -21.19 7.45 10.66
C GLU A 248 -20.48 6.22 10.09
N GLU A 249 -21.04 5.58 9.06
CA GLU A 249 -20.57 4.28 8.59
C GLU A 249 -19.14 4.35 8.03
N ALA A 250 -18.82 5.39 7.25
CA ALA A 250 -17.47 5.58 6.71
C ALA A 250 -16.42 5.74 7.82
N LEU A 251 -16.75 6.49 8.87
CA LEU A 251 -15.90 6.68 10.05
C LEU A 251 -15.72 5.38 10.82
N ARG A 252 -16.83 4.69 11.14
CA ARG A 252 -16.80 3.42 11.87
C ARG A 252 -15.98 2.38 11.13
N GLU A 253 -16.12 2.31 9.80
CA GLU A 253 -15.32 1.41 8.95
C GLU A 253 -13.81 1.71 9.07
N CYS A 254 -13.42 2.99 9.06
CA CYS A 254 -12.02 3.40 9.17
C CYS A 254 -11.41 3.04 10.53
N PHE A 255 -12.18 3.09 11.62
CA PHE A 255 -11.68 2.88 12.98
C PHE A 255 -11.97 1.50 13.57
N ALA A 256 -12.64 0.62 12.83
CA ALA A 256 -12.93 -0.76 13.23
C ALA A 256 -11.70 -1.67 13.09
N TRP A 257 -10.64 -1.40 13.87
CA TRP A 257 -9.38 -2.15 13.85
C TRP A 257 -8.80 -2.31 15.24
N GLY A 258 -8.32 -3.50 15.56
CA GLY A 258 -7.64 -3.83 16.81
C GLY A 258 -7.63 -5.33 17.00
N PHE A 259 -7.25 -5.76 18.21
CA PHE A 259 -7.39 -7.14 18.61
C PHE A 259 -8.87 -7.55 18.67
N ASP A 260 -9.23 -8.63 17.99
CA ASP A 260 -10.55 -9.26 18.02
C ASP A 260 -10.38 -10.76 18.25
N ALA A 261 -10.65 -11.21 19.48
CA ALA A 261 -10.51 -12.61 19.87
C ALA A 261 -11.47 -13.56 19.11
N GLN A 262 -12.52 -13.03 18.49
CA GLN A 262 -13.52 -13.80 17.74
C GLN A 262 -13.17 -13.89 16.24
N ASP A 263 -12.18 -13.13 15.77
CA ASP A 263 -11.73 -13.14 14.38
C ASP A 263 -10.61 -14.18 14.18
N GLU A 264 -11.02 -15.43 13.96
CA GLU A 264 -10.10 -16.54 13.70
C GLU A 264 -9.44 -16.46 12.31
N GLU A 265 -9.99 -15.67 11.38
CA GLU A 265 -9.45 -15.55 10.02
C GLU A 265 -8.26 -14.58 9.97
N ASN A 266 -8.27 -13.53 10.80
CA ASN A 266 -7.23 -12.50 10.81
C ASN A 266 -6.14 -12.73 11.87
N VAL A 267 -5.64 -13.97 11.99
CA VAL A 267 -4.64 -14.39 12.99
C VAL A 267 -3.42 -13.47 13.05
N LEU A 268 -2.83 -13.11 11.91
CA LEU A 268 -1.65 -12.24 11.88
C LEU A 268 -1.94 -10.82 12.36
N VAL A 269 -3.11 -10.29 12.00
CA VAL A 269 -3.54 -8.95 12.43
C VAL A 269 -3.79 -8.95 13.93
N ASN A 270 -4.46 -9.97 14.46
CA ASN A 270 -4.68 -10.13 15.89
C ASN A 270 -3.37 -10.28 16.67
N ALA A 271 -2.43 -11.08 16.15
CA ALA A 271 -1.11 -11.24 16.76
C ALA A 271 -0.32 -9.92 16.82
N MET A 272 -0.53 -9.01 15.87
CA MET A 272 0.10 -7.69 15.84
C MET A 272 -0.33 -6.79 17.02
N PHE A 273 -1.58 -6.94 17.48
CA PHE A 273 -2.12 -6.14 18.58
C PHE A 273 -2.02 -6.82 19.95
N TRP A 274 -1.70 -8.12 19.99
CA TRP A 274 -1.68 -8.90 21.21
C TRP A 274 -0.31 -8.85 21.91
N ASP A 275 -0.33 -8.62 23.22
CA ASP A 275 0.79 -8.85 24.11
C ASP A 275 0.33 -9.43 25.45
N LYS A 276 1.25 -10.13 26.14
CA LYS A 276 0.94 -10.84 27.40
C LYS A 276 0.38 -9.92 28.48
N ASP A 277 0.80 -8.66 28.49
CA ASP A 277 0.46 -7.68 29.52
C ASP A 277 -0.66 -6.71 29.07
N ALA A 278 -1.24 -6.93 27.89
CA ALA A 278 -2.24 -6.05 27.26
C ALA A 278 -1.78 -4.58 27.06
N ALA A 279 -0.49 -4.29 27.18
CA ALA A 279 0.05 -2.94 27.08
C ALA A 279 -0.02 -2.39 25.64
N ILE A 280 0.13 -3.25 24.63
CA ILE A 280 -0.05 -2.86 23.22
C ILE A 280 -1.53 -2.55 22.98
N MET A 281 -2.44 -3.44 23.42
CA MET A 281 -3.88 -3.24 23.23
C MET A 281 -4.37 -1.93 23.86
N GLN A 282 -3.98 -1.64 25.10
CA GLN A 282 -4.38 -0.39 25.78
C GLN A 282 -3.79 0.85 25.12
N ARG A 283 -2.50 0.81 24.75
CA ARG A 283 -1.83 1.94 24.07
C ARG A 283 -2.44 2.20 22.70
N TRP A 284 -2.69 1.14 21.93
CA TRP A 284 -3.37 1.21 20.65
C TRP A 284 -4.78 1.82 20.79
N ALA A 285 -5.59 1.30 21.73
CA ALA A 285 -6.94 1.82 21.98
C ALA A 285 -6.92 3.32 22.30
N LYS A 286 -5.96 3.76 23.13
CA LYS A 286 -5.78 5.19 23.46
C LYS A 286 -5.41 6.04 22.24
N ILE A 287 -4.40 5.64 21.47
CA ILE A 287 -3.94 6.39 20.29
C ILE A 287 -5.06 6.47 19.24
N ARG A 288 -5.76 5.36 19.01
CA ARG A 288 -6.90 5.28 18.09
C ARG A 288 -8.03 6.20 18.54
N GLU A 289 -8.37 6.19 19.82
CA GLU A 289 -9.42 7.07 20.39
C GLU A 289 -9.05 8.56 20.32
N GLU A 290 -7.78 8.90 20.52
CA GLU A 290 -7.31 10.29 20.36
C GLU A 290 -7.52 10.82 18.94
N HIS A 291 -7.21 10.02 17.92
CA HIS A 291 -7.42 10.39 16.51
C HIS A 291 -8.90 10.40 16.13
N LEU A 292 -9.70 9.48 16.71
CA LEU A 292 -11.14 9.46 16.52
C LEU A 292 -11.79 10.72 17.09
N LYS A 293 -11.42 11.10 18.33
CA LYS A 293 -11.91 12.32 19.00
C LYS A 293 -11.56 13.59 18.24
N ALA A 294 -10.43 13.63 17.54
CA ALA A 294 -10.06 14.78 16.70
C ALA A 294 -11.09 15.05 15.59
N LEU A 295 -11.82 14.03 15.12
CA LEU A 295 -12.87 14.16 14.10
C LEU A 295 -14.22 14.60 14.66
N ILE A 296 -14.39 14.58 15.99
CA ILE A 296 -15.63 15.00 16.66
C ILE A 296 -15.65 16.53 16.80
N PRO A 297 -16.66 17.22 16.25
CA PRO A 297 -16.71 18.67 16.30
C PRO A 297 -17.02 19.17 17.73
N PRO A 298 -16.39 20.27 18.17
CA PRO A 298 -16.81 20.95 19.39
C PRO A 298 -18.29 21.40 19.30
N PRO A 299 -18.96 21.59 20.45
CA PRO A 299 -20.34 22.08 20.46
C PRO A 299 -20.49 23.36 19.63
N LYS A 300 -21.56 23.44 18.82
CA LYS A 300 -21.90 24.58 17.94
C LYS A 300 -20.92 24.83 16.77
N THR A 301 -19.95 23.95 16.54
CA THR A 301 -19.08 24.03 15.34
C THR A 301 -19.70 23.18 14.23
N PRO A 302 -19.94 23.74 13.02
CA PRO A 302 -20.39 22.95 11.88
C PRO A 302 -19.38 21.84 11.57
N ILE A 303 -19.86 20.61 11.39
CA ILE A 303 -19.01 19.43 11.16
C ILE A 303 -18.06 19.62 9.98
N ARG A 304 -18.52 20.25 8.89
CA ARG A 304 -17.70 20.49 7.71
C ARG A 304 -16.51 21.41 8.01
N GLU A 305 -16.77 22.56 8.63
CA GLU A 305 -15.72 23.52 9.00
C GLU A 305 -14.71 22.90 9.96
N HIS A 306 -15.19 22.08 10.90
CA HIS A 306 -14.34 21.31 11.79
C HIS A 306 -13.44 20.33 11.02
N LEU A 307 -13.99 19.52 10.12
CA LEU A 307 -13.21 18.57 9.33
C LEU A 307 -12.20 19.27 8.41
N GLU A 308 -12.56 20.42 7.81
CA GLU A 308 -11.63 21.24 7.02
C GLU A 308 -10.48 21.79 7.89
N SER A 309 -10.77 22.20 9.13
CA SER A 309 -9.76 22.60 10.12
C SER A 309 -8.85 21.43 10.51
N VAL A 310 -9.41 20.24 10.76
CA VAL A 310 -8.63 19.03 11.06
C VAL A 310 -7.74 18.65 9.89
N ALA A 311 -8.25 18.68 8.66
CA ALA A 311 -7.45 18.41 7.45
C ALA A 311 -6.29 19.40 7.28
N SER A 312 -6.46 20.65 7.72
CA SER A 312 -5.40 21.65 7.72
C SER A 312 -4.32 21.36 8.78
N CYS A 313 -4.71 20.81 9.94
CA CYS A 313 -3.80 20.37 11.01
C CYS A 313 -3.07 19.06 10.65
N PHE A 314 -3.70 18.21 9.85
CA PHE A 314 -3.15 16.94 9.37
C PHE A 314 -3.06 16.92 7.84
N PRO A 315 -2.09 17.63 7.21
CA PRO A 315 -2.01 17.69 5.75
C PRO A 315 -1.71 16.31 5.14
N LEU A 316 -2.58 15.86 4.24
CA LEU A 316 -2.42 14.58 3.52
C LEU A 316 -1.05 14.44 2.85
N PHE A 317 -0.51 15.53 2.29
CA PHE A 317 0.82 15.52 1.69
C PHE A 317 1.93 15.12 2.67
N ARG A 318 1.85 15.54 3.94
CA ARG A 318 2.85 15.18 4.96
C ARG A 318 2.71 13.72 5.39
N PHE A 319 1.47 13.26 5.55
CA PHE A 319 1.17 11.87 5.84
C PHE A 319 1.70 10.94 4.73
N GLU A 320 1.40 11.23 3.46
CA GLU A 320 1.88 10.43 2.32
C GLU A 320 3.42 10.36 2.28
N GLY A 321 4.11 11.47 2.62
CA GLY A 321 5.57 11.47 2.73
C GLY A 321 6.10 10.47 3.78
N ARG A 322 5.54 10.49 4.99
CA ARG A 322 5.90 9.53 6.04
C ARG A 322 5.56 8.09 5.66
N LEU A 323 4.43 7.88 4.99
CA LEU A 323 4.03 6.57 4.51
C LEU A 323 5.02 6.02 3.47
N LEU A 324 5.47 6.86 2.52
CA LEU A 324 6.47 6.46 1.54
C LEU A 324 7.84 6.19 2.17
N ASP A 325 8.22 6.93 3.21
CA ASP A 325 9.44 6.65 3.97
C ASP A 325 9.34 5.31 4.71
N PHE A 326 8.17 4.99 5.28
CA PHE A 326 7.91 3.68 5.87
C PHE A 326 8.03 2.56 4.83
N LEU A 327 7.37 2.68 3.67
CA LEU A 327 7.44 1.68 2.60
C LEU A 327 8.87 1.51 2.06
N TRP A 328 9.62 2.60 1.95
CA TRP A 328 11.03 2.56 1.56
C TRP A 328 11.90 1.89 2.62
N ALA A 329 11.62 2.07 3.91
CA ALA A 329 12.32 1.35 4.96
C ALA A 329 12.08 -0.17 4.87
N LEU A 330 10.86 -0.59 4.50
CA LEU A 330 10.54 -2.00 4.29
C LEU A 330 11.35 -2.62 3.14
N THR A 331 11.55 -1.93 2.02
CA THR A 331 12.37 -2.45 0.91
C THR A 331 13.84 -2.67 1.29
N ARG A 332 14.33 -1.96 2.32
CA ARG A 332 15.72 -2.05 2.81
C ARG A 332 15.91 -3.08 3.91
N HIS A 333 14.83 -3.50 4.57
CA HIS A 333 14.88 -4.47 5.65
C HIS A 333 14.97 -5.91 5.12
N GLU A 334 14.50 -6.15 3.90
CA GLU A 334 14.62 -7.43 3.24
C GLU A 334 16.02 -7.61 2.62
N ALA A 335 16.52 -8.86 2.63
CA ALA A 335 17.74 -9.21 1.91
C ALA A 335 17.62 -8.82 0.43
N VAL A 336 18.70 -8.39 -0.22
CA VAL A 336 18.64 -8.08 -1.66
C VAL A 336 18.53 -9.39 -2.45
N PRO A 337 17.63 -9.54 -3.43
CA PRO A 337 17.57 -10.76 -4.25
C PRO A 337 18.88 -11.01 -5.00
N VAL A 338 19.24 -12.28 -5.20
CA VAL A 338 20.50 -12.70 -5.85
C VAL A 338 20.71 -12.03 -7.21
N LEU A 339 19.67 -11.93 -8.05
CA LEU A 339 19.81 -11.28 -9.36
C LEU A 339 20.09 -9.78 -9.26
N ALA A 340 19.54 -9.09 -8.26
CA ALA A 340 19.83 -7.68 -8.02
C ALA A 340 21.24 -7.47 -7.45
N GLN A 341 21.72 -8.41 -6.62
CA GLN A 341 23.11 -8.41 -6.14
C GLN A 341 24.11 -8.55 -7.30
N LEU A 342 23.82 -9.48 -8.23
CA LEU A 342 24.61 -9.68 -9.45
C LEU A 342 24.63 -8.44 -10.35
N GLU A 343 23.51 -7.75 -10.51
CA GLU A 343 23.43 -6.47 -11.25
C GLU A 343 24.34 -5.41 -10.61
N THR A 344 24.45 -5.38 -9.28
CA THR A 344 25.34 -4.46 -8.56
C THR A 344 26.80 -4.94 -8.46
N GLY A 345 27.12 -6.11 -9.01
CA GLY A 345 28.48 -6.65 -9.08
C GLY A 345 29.04 -7.26 -7.79
N GLN A 346 28.20 -7.52 -6.78
CA GLN A 346 28.65 -8.13 -5.53
C GLN A 346 27.58 -9.05 -4.94
N LEU A 347 27.89 -10.35 -4.87
CA LEU A 347 27.08 -11.34 -4.17
C LEU A 347 27.39 -11.35 -2.67
N ASP A 348 26.36 -11.44 -1.85
CA ASP A 348 26.49 -11.58 -0.41
C ASP A 348 27.19 -12.90 -0.06
N GLY A 349 28.15 -12.84 0.86
CA GLY A 349 29.02 -13.96 1.21
C GLY A 349 30.19 -14.25 0.25
N PHE A 350 30.36 -13.47 -0.83
CA PHE A 350 31.48 -13.59 -1.77
C PHE A 350 32.31 -12.29 -1.81
N SER A 351 33.62 -12.40 -2.08
CA SER A 351 34.42 -11.24 -2.47
C SER A 351 33.99 -10.73 -3.85
N ARG A 352 34.41 -9.51 -4.20
CA ARG A 352 34.17 -8.95 -5.53
C ARG A 352 34.84 -9.79 -6.62
N GLU A 353 36.07 -10.22 -6.38
CA GLU A 353 36.83 -11.08 -7.29
C GLU A 353 36.17 -12.46 -7.47
N GLU A 354 35.62 -13.03 -6.38
CA GLU A 354 34.90 -14.29 -6.45
C GLU A 354 33.57 -14.14 -7.21
N THR A 355 32.86 -13.03 -7.02
CA THR A 355 31.65 -12.69 -7.77
C THR A 355 31.95 -12.52 -9.26
N GLU A 356 32.98 -11.76 -9.62
CA GLU A 356 33.41 -11.57 -11.02
C GLU A 356 33.83 -12.88 -11.67
N SER A 357 34.57 -13.74 -10.94
CA SER A 357 34.95 -15.08 -11.42
C SER A 357 33.72 -15.95 -11.68
N LEU A 358 32.72 -15.93 -10.79
CA LEU A 358 31.48 -16.68 -10.95
C LEU A 358 30.67 -16.19 -12.16
N VAL A 359 30.50 -14.88 -12.30
CA VAL A 359 29.77 -14.24 -13.40
C VAL A 359 30.42 -14.58 -14.75
N ASN A 360 31.75 -14.49 -14.83
CA ASN A 360 32.53 -14.85 -16.02
C ASN A 360 32.34 -16.33 -16.38
N ARG A 361 32.30 -17.23 -15.39
CA ARG A 361 32.02 -18.67 -15.60
C ARG A 361 30.59 -18.93 -16.09
N CYS A 362 29.64 -18.10 -15.71
CA CYS A 362 28.25 -18.16 -16.15
C CYS A 362 28.02 -17.50 -17.53
N GLY A 363 29.04 -16.87 -18.12
CA GLY A 363 28.96 -16.21 -19.42
C GLY A 363 28.15 -14.91 -19.41
N ILE A 364 27.99 -14.29 -18.24
CA ILE A 364 27.30 -13.00 -18.07
C ILE A 364 28.37 -11.90 -18.20
N GLN A 365 28.11 -10.84 -18.97
CA GLN A 365 28.95 -9.65 -18.98
C GLN A 365 28.30 -8.58 -18.09
N ILE A 366 28.94 -8.24 -16.97
CA ILE A 366 28.53 -7.10 -16.14
C ILE A 366 29.19 -5.85 -16.73
N ASN A 367 28.39 -4.83 -17.03
CA ASN A 367 28.84 -3.57 -17.61
C ASN A 367 29.48 -2.63 -16.58
#